data_AF-R5Y8U8-F1
#
_entry.id   AF-R5Y8U8-F1
#
_cell.length_a   1.000
_cell.length_b   1.000
_cell.length_c   1.000
_cell.angle_alpha   90.00
_cell.angle_beta   90.00
_cell.angle_gamma   90.00
#
_symmetry.space_group_name_H-M   'P 1'
#
loop_
_entity.id
_entity.type
_entity.pdbx_description
1 polymer ?
#
loop_
_entity_poly.entity_id
_entity_poly.type
_entity_poly.pdbx_seq_one_letter_code
_entity_poly.pdbx_strand_id
1 'polypeptide(L)'
;MNNKGQSLVFFILLLPIIFLIIGMLFDLSKVLNEKLKIKHIEEDYIYYLKENTYKEEELDSFLNKNDISSNEVVINSNEICITKKVPSNFGKIINKNTYQIKVCTNKK
;
A
#
# COMPACT_ATOMS: atom_id res chain seq x y z
N MET A 1 18.42 36.54 -31.02
CA MET A 1 19.02 35.26 -30.60
C MET A 1 17.93 34.21 -30.61
N ASN A 2 18.05 33.17 -31.43
CA ASN A 2 17.01 32.16 -31.64
C ASN A 2 17.06 31.12 -30.50
N ASN A 3 16.22 31.29 -29.48
CA ASN A 3 16.28 30.50 -28.24
C ASN A 3 15.74 29.06 -28.39
N LYS A 4 15.31 28.66 -29.60
CA LYS A 4 14.70 27.34 -29.86
C LYS A 4 15.65 26.18 -29.55
N GLY A 5 16.94 26.32 -29.84
CA GLY A 5 17.95 25.31 -29.54
C GLY A 5 18.24 25.16 -28.04
N GLN A 6 18.28 26.27 -27.30
CA GLN A 6 18.51 26.26 -25.85
C GLN A 6 17.34 25.62 -25.11
N SER A 7 16.10 25.88 -25.53
CA SER A 7 14.91 25.24 -24.96
C SER A 7 14.96 23.71 -25.08
N LEU A 8 15.41 23.19 -26.22
CA LEU A 8 15.58 21.74 -26.44
C LEU A 8 16.63 21.14 -25.50
N VAL A 9 17.76 21.84 -25.29
CA VAL A 9 18.81 21.40 -24.37
C VAL A 9 18.26 21.30 -22.94
N PHE A 10 17.54 22.31 -22.47
CA PHE A 10 16.91 22.27 -21.14
C PHE A 10 15.88 21.14 -21.02
N PHE A 11 15.08 20.88 -22.06
CA PHE A 11 14.10 19.79 -22.05
C PHE A 11 14.77 18.42 -21.89
N ILE A 12 15.85 18.16 -22.62
CA ILE A 12 16.60 16.89 -22.53
C ILE A 12 17.24 16.73 -21.14
N LEU A 13 17.74 17.80 -20.56
CA LEU A 13 18.31 17.78 -19.20
C LEU A 13 17.26 17.49 -18.12
N LEU A 14 15.99 17.86 -18.35
CA LEU A 14 14.89 17.63 -17.40
C LEU A 14 14.26 16.24 -17.51
N LEU A 15 14.36 15.57 -18.66
CA LEU A 15 13.79 14.23 -18.90
C LEU A 15 14.10 13.20 -17.79
N PRO A 16 15.35 13.06 -17.31
CA PRO A 16 15.67 12.12 -16.24
C PRO A 16 14.90 12.41 -14.94
N ILE A 17 14.76 13.68 -14.59
CA ILE A 17 14.03 14.11 -13.39
C ILE A 17 12.55 13.78 -13.53
N ILE A 18 11.98 14.00 -14.73
CA ILE A 18 10.59 13.66 -15.03
C ILE A 18 10.35 12.15 -14.87
N PHE A 19 11.25 11.30 -15.38
CA PHE A 19 11.12 9.85 -15.21
C PHE A 19 11.21 9.41 -13.74
N LEU A 20 12.07 10.04 -12.94
CA LEU A 20 12.14 9.76 -11.51
C LEU A 20 10.82 10.11 -10.80
N ILE A 21 10.23 11.26 -11.11
CA ILE A 21 8.95 11.69 -10.53
C ILE A 21 7.83 10.72 -10.93
N ILE A 22 7.75 10.32 -12.20
CA ILE A 22 6.73 9.37 -12.68
C ILE A 22 6.87 8.02 -11.97
N GLY A 23 8.10 7.49 -11.85
CA GLY A 23 8.34 6.25 -11.13
C GLY A 23 7.91 6.32 -9.66
N MET A 24 8.23 7.42 -8.99
CA MET A 24 7.80 7.66 -7.61
C MET A 24 6.28 7.73 -7.49
N LEU A 25 5.59 8.45 -8.38
CA LEU A 25 4.13 8.56 -8.39
C LEU A 25 3.45 7.21 -8.62
N PHE A 26 4.02 6.37 -9.48
CA PHE A 26 3.50 5.01 -9.71
C PHE A 26 3.55 4.17 -8.43
N ASP A 27 4.69 4.16 -7.73
CA ASP A 27 4.84 3.44 -6.47
C ASP A 27 3.90 3.99 -5.38
N LEU A 28 3.76 5.32 -5.29
CA LEU A 28 2.82 5.98 -4.37
C LEU A 28 1.37 5.57 -4.64
N SER A 29 0.97 5.57 -5.91
CA SER A 29 -0.38 5.16 -6.33
C SER A 29 -0.65 3.71 -5.95
N LYS A 30 0.33 2.83 -6.18
CA LYS A 30 0.23 1.41 -5.80
C LYS A 30 0.07 1.23 -4.29
N VAL A 31 0.87 1.94 -3.49
CA VAL A 31 0.80 1.89 -2.03
C VAL A 31 -0.56 2.41 -1.52
N LEU A 32 -1.06 3.52 -2.08
CA LEU A 32 -2.35 4.07 -1.70
C LEU A 32 -3.51 3.11 -2.04
N ASN A 33 -3.47 2.51 -3.22
CA ASN A 33 -4.49 1.54 -3.65
C ASN A 33 -4.51 0.31 -2.73
N GLU A 34 -3.34 -0.26 -2.43
CA GLU A 34 -3.25 -1.39 -1.48
C GLU A 34 -3.69 -1.01 -0.07
N LYS A 35 -3.38 0.22 0.39
CA LYS A 35 -3.86 0.73 1.68
C LYS A 35 -5.39 0.80 1.73
N LEU A 36 -6.04 1.28 0.67
CA LEU A 36 -7.50 1.34 0.60
C LEU A 36 -8.13 -0.05 0.60
N LYS A 37 -7.58 -1.00 -0.17
CA LYS A 37 -8.04 -2.39 -0.15
C LYS A 37 -7.98 -3.00 1.25
N ILE A 38 -6.84 -2.85 1.93
CA ILE A 38 -6.66 -3.35 3.31
C ILE A 38 -7.68 -2.70 4.25
N LYS A 39 -7.91 -1.39 4.12
CA LYS A 39 -8.90 -0.68 4.95
C LYS A 39 -10.32 -1.23 4.75
N HIS A 40 -10.72 -1.53 3.52
CA HIS A 40 -12.03 -2.13 3.26
C HIS A 40 -12.14 -3.55 3.82
N ILE A 41 -11.11 -4.38 3.61
CA ILE A 41 -11.07 -5.74 4.17
C ILE A 41 -11.14 -5.71 5.70
N GLU A 42 -10.45 -4.75 6.32
CA GLU A 42 -10.51 -4.53 7.77
C GLU A 42 -11.90 -4.10 8.25
N GLU A 43 -12.55 -3.16 7.55
CA GLU A 43 -13.91 -2.70 7.85
C GLU A 43 -14.92 -3.85 7.75
N ASP A 44 -14.84 -4.65 6.69
CA ASP A 44 -15.67 -5.83 6.47
C ASP A 44 -15.45 -6.89 7.56
N TYR A 45 -14.21 -7.07 8.01
CA TYR A 45 -13.88 -7.99 9.10
C TYR A 45 -14.51 -7.54 10.42
N ILE A 46 -14.45 -6.25 10.76
CA ILE A 46 -15.05 -5.72 11.99
C ILE A 46 -16.57 -5.83 11.96
N TYR A 47 -17.16 -5.54 10.82
CA TYR A 47 -18.60 -5.75 10.63
C TYR A 47 -18.96 -7.22 10.88
N TYR A 48 -18.20 -8.15 10.31
CA TYR A 48 -18.39 -9.59 10.53
C TYR A 48 -18.29 -9.98 12.02
N LEU A 49 -17.30 -9.43 12.74
CA LEU A 49 -17.12 -9.68 14.18
C LEU A 49 -18.21 -9.10 15.07
N LYS A 50 -18.86 -8.01 14.63
CA LYS A 50 -19.99 -7.41 15.37
C LYS A 50 -21.27 -8.22 15.19
N GLU A 51 -21.49 -8.78 14.00
CA GLU A 51 -22.67 -9.58 13.66
C GLU A 51 -22.58 -11.05 14.12
N ASN A 52 -21.38 -11.63 14.16
CA ASN A 52 -21.15 -13.04 14.52
C ASN A 52 -20.32 -13.17 15.80
N THR A 53 -20.66 -14.13 16.66
CA THR A 53 -19.81 -14.47 17.82
C THR A 53 -18.45 -14.96 17.31
N TYR A 54 -17.37 -14.30 17.74
CA TYR A 54 -15.99 -14.53 17.29
C TYR A 54 -15.63 -16.03 17.27
N LYS A 55 -15.34 -16.58 16.08
CA LYS A 55 -14.72 -17.90 15.91
C LYS A 55 -13.40 -17.72 15.16
N GLU A 56 -12.30 -18.14 15.76
CA GLU A 56 -10.95 -18.00 15.16
C GLU A 56 -10.83 -18.69 13.79
N GLU A 57 -11.48 -19.84 13.58
CA GLU A 57 -11.42 -20.58 12.31
C GLU A 57 -12.02 -19.80 11.12
N GLU A 58 -12.98 -18.90 11.38
CA GLU A 58 -13.61 -18.08 10.33
C GLU A 58 -12.72 -16.89 9.92
N LEU A 59 -11.84 -16.44 10.82
CA LEU A 59 -10.87 -15.37 10.55
C LEU A 59 -9.82 -15.83 9.52
N ASP A 60 -9.22 -17.00 9.71
CA ASP A 60 -8.19 -17.49 8.78
C ASP A 60 -8.79 -17.73 7.38
N SER A 61 -10.03 -18.20 7.30
CA SER A 61 -10.77 -18.33 6.03
C SER A 61 -11.00 -16.97 5.35
N PHE A 62 -11.41 -15.96 6.12
CA PHE A 62 -11.63 -14.59 5.63
C PHE A 62 -10.32 -13.94 5.14
N LEU A 63 -9.23 -14.09 5.88
CA LEU A 63 -7.92 -13.54 5.51
C LEU A 63 -7.37 -14.23 4.25
N ASN A 64 -7.44 -15.55 4.18
CA ASN A 64 -6.99 -16.32 3.02
C ASN A 64 -7.78 -15.96 1.75
N LYS A 65 -9.10 -15.74 1.86
CA LYS A 65 -9.93 -15.31 0.72
C LYS A 65 -9.52 -13.95 0.15
N ASN A 66 -8.87 -13.12 0.96
CA ASN A 66 -8.43 -11.78 0.60
C ASN A 66 -6.92 -11.68 0.33
N ASP A 67 -6.23 -12.81 0.16
CA ASP A 67 -4.77 -12.90 -0.04
C ASP A 67 -3.96 -12.19 1.06
N ILE A 68 -4.45 -12.24 2.31
CA ILE A 68 -3.75 -11.74 3.49
C ILE A 68 -3.27 -12.96 4.29
N SER A 69 -1.97 -13.05 4.51
CA SER A 69 -1.42 -14.11 5.38
C SER A 69 -1.73 -13.78 6.84
N SER A 70 -2.04 -14.77 7.69
CA SER A 70 -2.26 -14.57 9.12
C SER A 70 -1.06 -13.89 9.81
N ASN A 71 0.16 -14.05 9.27
CA ASN A 71 1.38 -13.41 9.75
C ASN A 71 1.43 -11.88 9.50
N GLU A 72 0.56 -11.39 8.63
CA GLU A 72 0.40 -9.96 8.31
C GLU A 72 -0.63 -9.30 9.23
N VAL A 73 -1.29 -10.03 10.12
CA VAL A 73 -2.34 -9.51 11.00
C VAL A 73 -1.90 -9.58 12.46
N VAL A 74 -2.00 -8.45 13.16
CA VAL A 74 -1.80 -8.34 14.60
C VAL A 74 -3.14 -7.98 15.22
N ILE A 75 -3.73 -8.90 15.98
CA ILE A 75 -4.98 -8.69 16.70
C ILE A 75 -4.64 -8.50 18.18
N ASN A 76 -4.86 -7.28 18.69
CA ASN A 76 -4.73 -6.96 20.10
C ASN A 76 -6.13 -6.88 20.75
N SER A 77 -6.19 -6.73 22.08
CA SER A 77 -7.45 -6.69 22.84
C SER A 77 -8.43 -5.62 22.34
N ASN A 78 -7.92 -4.47 21.89
CA ASN A 78 -8.72 -3.30 21.50
C ASN A 78 -8.61 -2.91 20.02
N GLU A 79 -7.61 -3.41 19.29
CA GLU A 79 -7.32 -2.99 17.92
C GLU A 79 -7.05 -4.21 17.03
N ILE A 80 -7.41 -4.07 15.75
CA ILE A 80 -7.02 -4.99 14.69
C ILE A 80 -6.07 -4.21 13.81
N CYS A 81 -4.88 -4.76 13.57
CA CYS A 81 -3.87 -4.14 12.72
C CYS A 81 -3.49 -5.09 11.59
N ILE A 82 -3.61 -4.65 10.34
CA ILE A 82 -3.14 -5.39 9.17
C ILE A 82 -1.89 -4.70 8.62
N THR A 83 -0.82 -5.47 8.48
CA THR A 83 0.50 -5.04 8.03
C THR A 83 0.91 -5.79 6.78
N LYS A 84 0.93 -5.10 5.63
CA LYS A 84 1.30 -5.69 4.34
C LYS A 84 2.57 -5.08 3.78
N LYS A 85 3.41 -5.90 3.15
CA LYS A 85 4.57 -5.43 2.38
C LYS A 85 4.20 -5.29 0.91
N VAL A 86 4.36 -4.09 0.37
CA VAL A 86 4.11 -3.79 -1.05
C VAL A 86 5.44 -3.63 -1.78
N PRO A 87 5.71 -4.41 -2.84
CA PRO A 87 6.94 -4.28 -3.60
C PRO A 87 6.98 -2.94 -4.33
N SER A 88 8.14 -2.29 -4.25
CA SER A 88 8.44 -0.99 -4.81
C SER A 88 9.27 -1.14 -6.08
N ASN A 89 8.82 -0.56 -7.18
CA ASN A 89 9.56 -0.62 -8.45
C ASN A 89 10.56 0.54 -8.54
N PHE A 90 10.13 1.74 -8.15
CA PHE A 90 10.99 2.91 -8.09
C PHE A 90 11.98 2.84 -6.94
N GLY A 91 11.53 2.40 -5.76
CA GLY A 91 12.38 2.25 -4.58
C GLY A 91 13.57 1.32 -4.79
N LYS A 92 13.47 0.29 -5.66
CA LYS A 92 14.63 -0.54 -6.04
C LYS A 92 15.81 0.28 -6.58
N ILE A 93 15.54 1.39 -7.29
CA ILE A 93 16.56 2.30 -7.82
C ILE A 93 17.34 2.98 -6.68
N ILE A 94 16.69 3.21 -5.54
CA ILE A 94 17.28 3.80 -4.33
C ILE A 94 17.47 2.77 -3.20
N ASN A 95 17.58 1.49 -3.54
CA ASN A 95 17.81 0.37 -2.62
C ASN A 95 16.71 0.17 -1.53
N LYS A 96 15.48 0.58 -1.83
CA LYS A 96 14.28 0.37 -1.01
C LYS A 96 13.29 -0.54 -1.74
N ASN A 97 13.42 -1.85 -1.52
CA ASN A 97 12.69 -2.86 -2.30
C ASN A 97 11.18 -2.94 -1.98
N THR A 98 10.76 -2.51 -0.80
CA THR A 98 9.38 -2.62 -0.34
C THR A 98 8.94 -1.44 0.50
N TYR A 99 7.65 -1.11 0.45
CA TYR A 99 6.97 -0.27 1.43
C TYR A 99 6.19 -1.16 2.40
N GLN A 100 6.19 -0.80 3.68
CA GLN A 100 5.35 -1.44 4.69
C GLN A 100 4.13 -0.56 4.92
N ILE A 101 2.95 -1.13 4.73
CA ILE A 101 1.66 -0.49 5.01
C ILE A 101 1.13 -1.10 6.30
N LYS A 102 0.73 -0.26 7.26
CA LYS A 102 0.03 -0.67 8.47
C LYS A 102 -1.28 0.10 8.56
N VAL A 103 -2.39 -0.62 8.65
CA VAL A 103 -3.72 -0.07 8.91
C VAL A 103 -4.17 -0.66 10.23
N CYS A 104 -4.68 0.19 11.13
CA CYS A 104 -5.22 -0.24 12.41
C CYS A 104 -6.51 0.50 12.70
N THR A 105 -7.45 -0.20 13.30
CA THR A 105 -8.68 0.40 13.81
C THR A 105 -9.09 -0.25 15.12
N ASN A 106 -9.90 0.49 15.88
CA ASN A 106 -10.39 0.04 17.17
C ASN A 106 -11.59 -0.90 17.02
N LYS A 107 -11.66 -1.92 17.88
CA LYS A 107 -12.77 -2.88 17.94
C LYS A 107 -14.08 -2.30 18.49
N LYS A 108 -14.07 -1.07 19.03
CA LYS A 108 -15.26 -0.41 19.60
C LYS A 108 -16.25 0.01 18.52
#